data_AF-A0A9E1USD0-F1
#
_entry.id   AF-A0A9E1USD0-F1
#
_cell.length_a   1.000
_cell.length_b   1.000
_cell.length_c   1.000
_cell.angle_alpha   90.00
_cell.angle_beta   90.00
_cell.angle_gamma   90.00
#
_symmetry.space_group_name_H-M   'P 1'
#
loop_
_entity.id
_entity.type
_entity.pdbx_description
1 polymer ?
#
loop_
_entity_poly.entity_id
_entity_poly.type
_entity_poly.pdbx_seq_one_letter_code
_entity_poly.pdbx_strand_id
1 'polypeptide(L)'
;MSHIRIAWFASFALGVVVLTGGPASVAGHLADLKSPASRIRARAASQLAAARDPAIVPALIAAMADAEASVRRAAARALGEQRDRKAVPVLLKALGDRDENVRFYAAHALGEIKDKSSAKGLLAALSDPAYNVRDEAAWALRELHDPSVAKGLYTELARDEADVPHVSWLIKHVAGEKAIPELTTLLKHEKAAIRMRALSLLVDLKSRNTVPALIGCLQDPDLAMRTLAVTTLVGLRDERAIEPLKALAARETDAGLKAVLQEAIRRLTMHPAIVAYWSFNGCDGKTVRNEVPIGGDGEIKGEAKIVPGKVGEGILCAPDKYVAFGQPSVLPIAQRPLTFTAWVKPTAETGVVIARGGAFSGFSLYLNKGLPTFGIHLVQDGPAYLAIGEKPLPMGEWTHLAGVVRKQAVEVWVNGSLVGTAKTPSYLLNNAGQGLEIGFDVSNSPCELVDAFQGVIDEVRMYHADLTAEDIKKQHDREK
;
A
#
# COMPACT_ATOMS: atom_id res chain seq x y z
N MET A 1 7.59 0.93 21.05
CA MET A 1 7.42 1.33 22.46
C MET A 1 6.09 2.05 22.58
N SER A 2 5.28 1.61 23.52
CA SER A 2 3.84 1.88 23.68
C SER A 2 3.54 3.33 24.04
N HIS A 3 2.87 4.05 23.15
CA HIS A 3 2.25 5.34 23.47
C HIS A 3 0.89 5.10 24.13
N ILE A 4 0.82 5.41 25.42
CA ILE A 4 -0.41 5.50 26.21
C ILE A 4 -1.23 6.64 25.61
N ARG A 5 -2.25 6.29 24.81
CA ARG A 5 -3.32 7.22 24.41
C ARG A 5 -4.39 7.18 25.49
N ILE A 6 -4.41 8.19 26.35
CA ILE A 6 -5.51 8.40 27.30
C ILE A 6 -6.69 8.93 26.50
N ALA A 7 -7.59 8.04 26.12
CA ALA A 7 -8.89 8.39 25.57
C ALA A 7 -9.79 8.92 26.70
N TRP A 8 -10.10 10.22 26.69
CA TRP A 8 -11.23 10.77 27.44
C TRP A 8 -12.46 10.82 26.52
N PHE A 9 -13.11 9.68 26.33
CA PHE A 9 -14.50 9.63 25.89
C PHE A 9 -15.25 8.62 26.74
N ALA A 10 -16.45 9.04 27.20
CA ALA A 10 -17.44 8.33 27.99
C ALA A 10 -17.28 8.34 29.53
N SER A 11 -17.88 9.34 30.17
CA SER A 11 -18.92 9.11 31.18
C SER A 11 -19.50 10.45 31.62
N PHE A 12 -20.77 10.71 31.35
CA PHE A 12 -21.67 11.44 32.25
C PHE A 12 -23.12 11.21 31.80
N ALA A 13 -23.58 9.98 31.99
CA ALA A 13 -24.98 9.65 32.13
C ALA A 13 -25.13 8.89 33.45
N LEU A 14 -25.04 9.62 34.57
CA LEU A 14 -25.52 9.12 35.86
C LEU A 14 -26.09 10.30 36.64
N GLY A 15 -27.32 10.09 37.11
CA GLY A 15 -28.16 11.11 37.73
C GLY A 15 -27.46 11.87 38.84
N VAL A 16 -27.49 13.19 38.72
CA VAL A 16 -27.26 14.07 39.86
C VAL A 16 -28.51 13.98 40.73
N VAL A 17 -28.38 13.29 41.86
CA VAL A 17 -29.25 13.49 43.01
C VAL A 17 -29.10 14.95 43.43
N VAL A 18 -30.18 15.71 43.21
CA VAL A 18 -30.37 17.05 43.75
C VAL A 18 -30.43 16.92 45.26
N LEU A 19 -29.43 17.44 45.97
CA LEU A 19 -29.57 17.78 47.39
C LEU A 19 -28.89 19.12 47.71
N THR A 20 -29.76 20.09 47.98
CA THR A 20 -29.59 21.37 48.70
C THR A 20 -29.12 22.60 47.91
N GLY A 21 -30.13 23.40 47.51
CA GLY A 21 -30.05 24.68 46.82
C GLY A 21 -30.98 24.65 45.61
N GLY A 22 -32.17 25.25 45.69
CA GLY A 22 -33.15 25.24 44.59
C GLY A 22 -32.54 25.74 43.26
N PRO A 23 -33.17 25.47 42.10
CA PRO A 23 -32.63 25.93 40.82
C PRO A 23 -32.53 27.46 40.87
N ALA A 24 -31.31 27.98 41.03
CA ALA A 24 -31.07 29.39 40.80
C ALA A 24 -31.46 29.65 39.35
N SER A 25 -32.47 30.49 39.15
CA SER A 25 -32.95 30.82 37.81
C SER A 25 -31.82 31.47 37.01
N VAL A 26 -31.89 31.41 35.68
CA VAL A 26 -30.96 32.13 34.78
C VAL A 26 -30.70 33.57 35.24
N ALA A 27 -31.74 34.25 35.76
CA ALA A 27 -31.64 35.58 36.34
C ALA A 27 -30.72 35.67 37.57
N GLY A 28 -30.73 34.67 38.46
CA GLY A 28 -29.82 34.60 39.61
C GLY A 28 -28.36 34.48 39.19
N HIS A 29 -28.06 33.59 38.23
CA HIS A 29 -26.70 33.45 37.72
C HIS A 29 -26.23 34.69 36.93
N LEU A 30 -27.13 35.38 36.21
CA LEU A 30 -26.81 36.66 35.58
C LEU A 30 -26.43 37.74 36.62
N ALA A 31 -27.07 37.76 37.79
CA ALA A 31 -26.70 38.64 38.88
C ALA A 31 -25.34 38.26 39.50
N ASP A 32 -25.09 36.96 39.68
CA ASP A 32 -23.85 36.42 40.24
C ASP A 32 -22.60 36.75 39.40
N LEU A 33 -22.75 37.00 38.08
CA LEU A 33 -21.67 37.49 37.23
C LEU A 33 -21.11 38.86 37.67
N LYS A 34 -21.83 39.63 38.48
CA LYS A 34 -21.38 40.92 39.03
C LYS A 34 -20.83 40.80 40.46
N SER A 35 -20.73 39.59 41.01
CA SER A 35 -20.24 39.35 42.37
C SER A 35 -18.79 39.85 42.56
N PRO A 36 -18.44 40.43 43.71
CA PRO A 36 -17.05 40.78 44.00
C PRO A 36 -16.14 39.54 44.04
N ALA A 37 -16.68 38.36 44.37
CA ALA A 37 -15.93 37.13 44.46
C ALA A 37 -15.79 36.44 43.09
N SER A 38 -14.55 36.30 42.61
CA SER A 38 -14.25 35.68 41.31
C SER A 38 -14.71 34.23 41.17
N ARG A 39 -14.67 33.46 42.26
CA ARG A 39 -15.20 32.09 42.30
C ARG A 39 -16.71 32.04 42.03
N ILE A 40 -17.47 33.01 42.53
CA ILE A 40 -18.92 33.10 42.29
C ILE A 40 -19.16 33.46 40.82
N ARG A 41 -18.44 34.46 40.29
CA ARG A 41 -18.54 34.82 38.86
C ARG A 41 -18.21 33.66 37.93
N ALA A 42 -17.14 32.92 38.20
CA ALA A 42 -16.73 31.77 37.39
C ALA A 42 -17.76 30.62 37.45
N ARG A 43 -18.31 30.35 38.64
CA ARG A 43 -19.39 29.37 38.81
C ARG A 43 -20.63 29.81 38.05
N ALA A 44 -21.02 31.08 38.16
CA ALA A 44 -22.16 31.64 37.46
C ALA A 44 -22.05 31.50 35.93
N ALA A 45 -20.90 31.88 35.36
CA ALA A 45 -20.63 31.67 33.93
C ALA A 45 -20.74 30.19 33.53
N SER A 46 -20.23 29.28 34.36
CA SER A 46 -20.31 27.84 34.11
C SER A 46 -21.73 27.29 34.18
N GLN A 47 -22.56 27.77 35.11
CA GLN A 47 -23.96 27.33 35.24
C GLN A 47 -24.85 27.90 34.13
N LEU A 48 -24.53 29.09 33.63
CA LEU A 48 -25.21 29.69 32.48
C LEU A 48 -24.99 28.90 31.18
N ALA A 49 -23.89 28.15 31.06
CA ALA A 49 -23.57 27.36 29.88
C ALA A 49 -24.69 26.37 29.49
N ALA A 50 -25.30 25.72 30.48
CA ALA A 50 -26.36 24.71 30.26
C ALA A 50 -27.71 25.30 29.81
N ALA A 51 -27.93 26.61 29.94
CA ALA A 51 -29.23 27.23 29.71
C ALA A 51 -29.64 27.31 28.24
N ARG A 52 -28.67 27.32 27.29
CA ARG A 52 -28.89 27.50 25.85
C ARG A 52 -29.86 28.66 25.51
N ASP A 53 -29.68 29.78 26.19
CA ASP A 53 -30.54 30.97 26.06
C ASP A 53 -29.76 32.10 25.35
N PRO A 54 -30.13 32.53 24.13
CA PRO A 54 -29.47 33.64 23.46
C PRO A 54 -29.44 34.95 24.28
N ALA A 55 -30.38 35.14 25.21
CA ALA A 55 -30.44 36.33 26.06
C ALA A 55 -29.24 36.44 27.03
N ILE A 56 -28.56 35.34 27.34
CA ILE A 56 -27.40 35.35 28.26
C ILE A 56 -26.08 35.67 27.54
N VAL A 57 -26.04 35.58 26.20
CA VAL A 57 -24.83 35.78 25.39
C VAL A 57 -24.16 37.14 25.64
N PRO A 58 -24.86 38.29 25.69
CA PRO A 58 -24.22 39.58 25.98
C PRO A 58 -23.52 39.63 27.35
N ALA A 59 -24.11 38.99 28.37
CA ALA A 59 -23.52 38.96 29.71
C ALA A 59 -22.27 38.08 29.75
N LEU A 60 -22.29 36.93 29.05
CA LEU A 60 -21.11 36.07 28.91
C LEU A 60 -20.01 36.75 28.08
N ILE A 61 -20.35 37.49 27.03
CA ILE A 61 -19.39 38.33 26.26
C ILE A 61 -18.73 39.35 27.18
N ALA A 62 -19.49 40.01 28.07
CA ALA A 62 -18.91 40.94 29.04
C ALA A 62 -17.96 40.23 30.02
N ALA A 63 -18.29 39.02 30.48
CA ALA A 63 -17.46 38.23 31.38
C ALA A 63 -16.12 37.77 30.76
N MET A 64 -15.99 37.78 29.42
CA MET A 64 -14.70 37.55 28.74
C MET A 64 -13.66 38.65 29.00
N ALA A 65 -14.07 39.80 29.54
CA ALA A 65 -13.16 40.89 29.91
C ALA A 65 -12.75 40.86 31.40
N ASP A 66 -13.14 39.84 32.16
CA ASP A 66 -12.85 39.75 33.59
C ASP A 66 -11.33 39.68 33.88
N ALA A 67 -10.90 40.28 34.99
CA ALA A 67 -9.50 40.25 35.41
C ALA A 67 -9.01 38.81 35.68
N GLU A 68 -9.89 37.94 36.17
CA GLU A 68 -9.58 36.59 36.60
C GLU A 68 -9.72 35.59 35.46
N ALA A 69 -8.63 34.86 35.16
CA ALA A 69 -8.60 33.87 34.09
C ALA A 69 -9.66 32.77 34.28
N SER A 70 -9.97 32.42 35.53
CA SER A 70 -11.00 31.42 35.84
C SER A 70 -12.40 31.83 35.41
N VAL A 71 -12.68 33.13 35.37
CA VAL A 71 -13.97 33.67 34.89
C VAL A 71 -13.97 33.71 33.37
N ARG A 72 -12.90 34.23 32.75
CA ARG A 72 -12.76 34.29 31.29
C ARG A 72 -12.86 32.90 30.63
N ARG A 73 -12.19 31.88 31.18
CA ARG A 73 -12.26 30.50 30.66
C ARG A 73 -13.68 29.92 30.77
N ALA A 74 -14.38 30.20 31.87
CA ALA A 74 -15.74 29.72 32.09
C ALA A 74 -16.72 30.41 31.13
N ALA A 75 -16.53 31.71 30.90
CA ALA A 75 -17.29 32.46 29.91
C ALA A 75 -17.02 31.95 28.49
N ALA A 76 -15.77 31.70 28.10
CA ALA A 76 -15.42 31.17 26.79
C ALA A 76 -16.11 29.82 26.52
N ARG A 77 -16.01 28.89 27.47
CA ARG A 77 -16.70 27.60 27.40
C ARG A 77 -18.22 27.79 27.26
N ALA A 78 -18.82 28.62 28.11
CA ALA A 78 -20.26 28.86 28.10
C ALA A 78 -20.75 29.46 26.78
N LEU A 79 -19.98 30.38 26.18
CA LEU A 79 -20.25 30.95 24.87
C LEU A 79 -20.21 29.90 23.75
N GLY A 80 -19.26 28.95 23.82
CA GLY A 80 -19.22 27.79 22.93
C GLY A 80 -20.49 26.94 23.02
N GLU A 81 -20.94 26.64 24.24
CA GLU A 81 -22.17 25.87 24.48
C GLU A 81 -23.44 26.60 24.00
N GLN A 82 -23.44 27.95 23.96
CA GLN A 82 -24.54 28.74 23.39
C GLN A 82 -24.58 28.68 21.86
N ARG A 83 -23.44 28.46 21.20
CA ARG A 83 -23.29 28.44 19.74
C ARG A 83 -23.80 29.71 19.02
N ASP A 84 -23.83 30.86 19.70
CA ASP A 84 -24.22 32.14 19.10
C ASP A 84 -23.02 32.83 18.43
N ARG A 85 -23.15 33.12 17.14
CA ARG A 85 -22.12 33.78 16.32
C ARG A 85 -21.72 35.18 16.82
N LYS A 86 -22.57 35.85 17.62
CA LYS A 86 -22.21 37.13 18.26
C LYS A 86 -20.99 37.01 19.18
N ALA A 87 -20.68 35.80 19.66
CA ALA A 87 -19.50 35.54 20.48
C ALA A 87 -18.19 35.48 19.67
N VAL A 88 -18.24 35.26 18.35
CA VAL A 88 -17.06 35.01 17.52
C VAL A 88 -15.99 36.11 17.64
N PRO A 89 -16.32 37.43 17.58
CA PRO A 89 -15.29 38.46 17.69
C PRO A 89 -14.55 38.46 19.04
N VAL A 90 -15.25 38.22 20.16
CA VAL A 90 -14.60 38.19 21.49
C VAL A 90 -13.79 36.91 21.69
N LEU A 91 -14.25 35.78 21.15
CA LEU A 91 -13.52 34.51 21.19
C LEU A 91 -12.26 34.56 20.32
N LEU A 92 -12.33 35.19 19.13
CA LEU A 92 -11.14 35.42 18.30
C LEU A 92 -10.08 36.26 19.01
N LYS A 93 -10.50 37.28 19.77
CA LYS A 93 -9.58 38.05 20.61
C LYS A 93 -8.98 37.18 21.73
N ALA A 94 -9.79 36.30 22.33
CA ALA A 94 -9.38 35.41 23.41
C ALA A 94 -8.41 34.30 23.00
N LEU A 95 -8.26 34.02 21.69
CA LEU A 95 -7.15 33.19 21.18
C LEU A 95 -5.77 33.80 21.46
N GLY A 96 -5.67 35.08 21.83
CA GLY A 96 -4.44 35.74 22.27
C GLY A 96 -4.36 35.98 23.77
N ASP A 97 -5.19 35.33 24.59
CA ASP A 97 -5.18 35.54 26.04
C ASP A 97 -3.86 35.06 26.68
N ARG A 98 -3.44 35.74 27.75
CA ARG A 98 -2.25 35.38 28.54
C ARG A 98 -2.36 33.99 29.19
N ASP A 99 -3.58 33.56 29.50
CA ASP A 99 -3.84 32.26 30.11
C ASP A 99 -4.13 31.19 29.05
N GLU A 100 -3.39 30.08 29.09
CA GLU A 100 -3.52 29.00 28.10
C GLU A 100 -4.90 28.34 28.10
N ASN A 101 -5.56 28.24 29.25
CA ASN A 101 -6.88 27.61 29.34
C ASN A 101 -7.94 28.51 28.70
N VAL A 102 -7.78 29.84 28.82
CA VAL A 102 -8.65 30.78 28.10
C VAL A 102 -8.47 30.63 26.59
N ARG A 103 -7.24 30.55 26.08
CA ARG A 103 -6.98 30.32 24.65
C ARG A 103 -7.55 28.98 24.17
N PHE A 104 -7.35 27.91 24.94
CA PHE A 104 -7.92 26.59 24.69
C PHE A 104 -9.44 26.64 24.56
N TYR A 105 -10.14 27.16 25.57
CA TYR A 105 -11.60 27.24 25.54
C TYR A 105 -12.13 28.23 24.49
N ALA A 106 -11.35 29.24 24.10
CA ALA A 106 -11.68 30.10 22.99
C ALA A 106 -11.64 29.34 21.66
N ALA A 107 -10.60 28.54 21.40
CA ALA A 107 -10.53 27.67 20.23
C ALA A 107 -11.68 26.65 20.22
N HIS A 108 -11.92 25.98 21.35
CA HIS A 108 -13.02 25.04 21.52
C HIS A 108 -14.38 25.67 21.21
N ALA A 109 -14.65 26.86 21.77
CA ALA A 109 -15.89 27.58 21.55
C ALA A 109 -16.10 27.99 20.09
N LEU A 110 -15.04 28.41 19.40
CA LEU A 110 -15.10 28.71 17.97
C LEU A 110 -15.42 27.46 17.14
N GLY A 111 -14.86 26.30 17.50
CA GLY A 111 -15.18 25.02 16.90
C GLY A 111 -16.63 24.57 17.14
N GLU A 112 -17.19 24.83 18.33
CA GLU A 112 -18.61 24.58 18.63
C GLU A 112 -19.56 25.50 17.86
N ILE A 113 -19.19 26.77 17.67
CA ILE A 113 -19.98 27.77 16.92
C ILE A 113 -19.95 27.50 15.42
N LYS A 114 -18.84 26.95 14.89
CA LYS A 114 -18.65 26.59 13.47
C LYS A 114 -18.80 27.78 12.50
N ASP A 115 -18.47 28.98 12.95
CA ASP A 115 -18.48 30.16 12.08
C ASP A 115 -17.18 30.23 11.27
N LYS A 116 -17.32 30.17 9.94
CA LYS A 116 -16.18 30.16 8.99
C LYS A 116 -15.32 31.42 9.07
N SER A 117 -15.87 32.55 9.54
CA SER A 117 -15.08 33.78 9.74
C SER A 117 -13.96 33.60 10.78
N SER A 118 -14.04 32.57 11.63
CA SER A 118 -13.01 32.25 12.61
C SER A 118 -11.77 31.53 12.04
N ALA A 119 -11.84 31.04 10.80
CA ALA A 119 -10.79 30.23 10.18
C ALA A 119 -9.40 30.87 10.25
N LYS A 120 -9.30 32.17 9.94
CA LYS A 120 -8.00 32.89 9.95
C LYS A 120 -7.39 32.94 11.36
N GLY A 121 -8.21 33.18 12.39
CA GLY A 121 -7.72 33.23 13.77
C GLY A 121 -7.29 31.86 14.28
N LEU A 122 -8.08 30.82 13.97
CA LEU A 122 -7.75 29.45 14.33
C LEU A 122 -6.50 28.93 13.59
N LEU A 123 -6.28 29.32 12.33
CA LEU A 123 -5.04 29.02 11.61
C LEU A 123 -3.81 29.61 12.31
N ALA A 124 -3.90 30.85 12.80
CA ALA A 124 -2.82 31.45 13.59
C ALA A 124 -2.57 30.71 14.91
N ALA A 125 -3.63 30.19 15.55
CA ALA A 125 -3.55 29.41 16.78
C ALA A 125 -2.88 28.03 16.60
N LEU A 126 -2.67 27.54 15.36
CA LEU A 126 -1.82 26.37 15.10
C LEU A 126 -0.33 26.64 15.40
N SER A 127 0.06 27.89 15.65
CA SER A 127 1.41 28.26 16.11
C SER A 127 1.45 28.58 17.62
N ASP A 128 0.42 28.24 18.40
CA ASP A 128 0.40 28.52 19.84
C ASP A 128 1.54 27.78 20.57
N PRO A 129 2.21 28.39 21.57
CA PRO A 129 3.23 27.69 22.35
C PRO A 129 2.72 26.42 23.05
N ALA A 130 1.46 26.42 23.48
CA ALA A 130 0.87 25.32 24.22
C ALA A 130 0.27 24.27 23.26
N TYR A 131 0.72 23.02 23.41
CA TYR A 131 0.30 21.91 22.53
C TYR A 131 -1.22 21.69 22.53
N ASN A 132 -1.85 21.75 23.69
CA ASN A 132 -3.31 21.59 23.85
C ASN A 132 -4.09 22.66 23.08
N VAL A 133 -3.59 23.90 23.02
CA VAL A 133 -4.24 24.97 22.26
C VAL A 133 -4.13 24.69 20.75
N ARG A 134 -2.98 24.19 20.27
CA ARG A 134 -2.81 23.80 18.87
C ARG A 134 -3.71 22.63 18.47
N ASP A 135 -3.83 21.62 19.33
CA ASP A 135 -4.71 20.46 19.13
C ASP A 135 -6.18 20.89 19.05
N GLU A 136 -6.60 21.77 19.96
CA GLU A 136 -7.97 22.30 19.96
C GLU A 136 -8.25 23.21 18.77
N ALA A 137 -7.28 24.04 18.36
CA ALA A 137 -7.39 24.85 17.14
C ALA A 137 -7.52 23.97 15.89
N ALA A 138 -6.78 22.86 15.82
CA ALA A 138 -6.92 21.88 14.75
C ALA A 138 -8.32 21.23 14.75
N TRP A 139 -8.79 20.75 15.90
CA TRP A 139 -10.15 20.23 16.01
C TRP A 139 -11.19 21.26 15.54
N ALA A 140 -11.09 22.50 16.00
CA ALA A 140 -12.00 23.58 15.64
C ALA A 140 -11.99 23.88 14.13
N LEU A 141 -10.81 23.94 13.49
CA LEU A 141 -10.68 24.13 12.03
C LEU A 141 -11.36 23.02 11.23
N ARG A 142 -11.28 21.77 11.68
CA ARG A 142 -12.00 20.66 11.06
C ARG A 142 -13.52 20.86 11.16
N GLU A 143 -14.00 21.25 12.33
CA GLU A 143 -15.43 21.42 12.60
C GLU A 143 -16.08 22.58 11.83
N LEU A 144 -15.28 23.54 11.34
CA LEU A 144 -15.80 24.60 10.46
C LEU A 144 -16.34 24.06 9.13
N HIS A 145 -15.87 22.87 8.70
CA HIS A 145 -16.16 22.30 7.38
C HIS A 145 -15.98 23.33 6.24
N ASP A 146 -14.94 24.16 6.36
CA ASP A 146 -14.62 25.19 5.38
C ASP A 146 -13.47 24.76 4.49
N PRO A 147 -13.71 24.44 3.21
CA PRO A 147 -12.65 24.05 2.28
C PRO A 147 -11.63 25.18 2.05
N SER A 148 -11.98 26.45 2.33
CA SER A 148 -11.05 27.57 2.17
C SER A 148 -9.83 27.49 3.10
N VAL A 149 -9.96 26.77 4.22
CA VAL A 149 -8.89 26.55 5.22
C VAL A 149 -7.67 25.86 4.59
N ALA A 150 -7.88 25.00 3.59
CA ALA A 150 -6.81 24.22 2.95
C ALA A 150 -5.65 25.10 2.47
N LYS A 151 -5.95 26.27 1.86
CA LYS A 151 -4.92 27.19 1.36
C LYS A 151 -4.02 27.72 2.48
N GLY A 152 -4.61 28.03 3.64
CA GLY A 152 -3.88 28.45 4.83
C GLY A 152 -2.97 27.34 5.34
N LEU A 153 -3.47 26.10 5.37
CA LEU A 153 -2.69 24.93 5.82
C LEU A 153 -1.47 24.65 4.94
N TYR A 154 -1.56 24.84 3.62
CA TYR A 154 -0.39 24.70 2.74
C TYR A 154 0.68 25.75 3.03
N THR A 155 0.26 26.97 3.37
CA THR A 155 1.17 28.05 3.77
C THR A 155 1.84 27.71 5.10
N GLU A 156 1.06 27.23 6.08
CA GLU A 156 1.58 26.79 7.37
C GLU A 156 2.55 25.61 7.23
N LEU A 157 2.25 24.63 6.38
CA LEU A 157 3.14 23.47 6.13
C LEU A 157 4.54 23.88 5.62
N ALA A 158 4.61 24.99 4.89
CA ALA A 158 5.83 25.56 4.33
C ALA A 158 6.61 26.45 5.31
N ARG A 159 6.10 26.71 6.53
CA ARG A 159 6.83 27.48 7.55
C ARG A 159 7.85 26.62 8.28
N ASP A 160 8.95 27.20 8.72
CA ASP A 160 10.03 26.43 9.35
C ASP A 160 9.56 25.81 10.69
N GLU A 161 8.87 26.60 11.52
CA GLU A 161 8.37 26.23 12.86
C GLU A 161 6.98 25.56 12.85
N ALA A 162 6.50 25.10 11.69
CA ALA A 162 5.18 24.51 11.56
C ALA A 162 4.95 23.33 12.51
N ASP A 163 3.76 23.26 13.12
CA ASP A 163 3.27 22.02 13.75
C ASP A 163 2.85 21.03 12.64
N VAL A 164 3.86 20.39 12.06
CA VAL A 164 3.68 19.46 10.94
C VAL A 164 2.66 18.36 11.27
N PRO A 165 2.64 17.74 12.47
CA PRO A 165 1.62 16.74 12.81
C PRO A 165 0.18 17.24 12.66
N HIS A 166 -0.18 18.37 13.30
CA HIS A 166 -1.55 18.89 13.25
C HIS A 166 -1.92 19.41 11.86
N VAL A 167 -1.01 20.14 11.21
CA VAL A 167 -1.24 20.67 9.86
C VAL A 167 -1.44 19.53 8.85
N SER A 168 -0.62 18.48 8.91
CA SER A 168 -0.74 17.31 8.03
C SER A 168 -2.05 16.56 8.27
N TRP A 169 -2.42 16.36 9.54
CA TRP A 169 -3.71 15.76 9.89
C TRP A 169 -4.88 16.58 9.32
N LEU A 170 -4.84 17.91 9.44
CA LEU A 170 -5.87 18.79 8.91
C LEU A 170 -5.98 18.73 7.39
N ILE A 171 -4.87 18.82 6.66
CA ILE A 171 -4.90 18.75 5.19
C ILE A 171 -5.57 17.44 4.73
N LYS A 172 -5.25 16.32 5.40
CA LYS A 172 -5.88 15.03 5.10
C LYS A 172 -7.40 15.02 5.31
N HIS A 173 -7.90 15.67 6.37
CA HIS A 173 -9.33 15.66 6.70
C HIS A 173 -10.13 16.75 5.98
N VAL A 174 -9.52 17.89 5.66
CA VAL A 174 -10.17 19.03 5.01
C VAL A 174 -10.12 18.91 3.48
N ALA A 175 -8.97 18.52 2.92
CA ALA A 175 -8.76 18.47 1.48
C ALA A 175 -8.65 17.04 0.93
N GLY A 176 -8.03 16.12 1.69
CA GLY A 176 -7.81 14.74 1.23
C GLY A 176 -7.04 14.71 -0.09
N GLU A 177 -7.53 13.97 -1.08
CA GLU A 177 -6.90 13.92 -2.41
C GLU A 177 -6.92 15.25 -3.17
N LYS A 178 -7.81 16.19 -2.81
CA LYS A 178 -7.83 17.52 -3.44
C LYS A 178 -6.58 18.34 -3.12
N ALA A 179 -5.77 17.92 -2.14
CA ALA A 179 -4.49 18.55 -1.81
C ALA A 179 -3.34 18.18 -2.77
N ILE A 180 -3.52 17.15 -3.62
CA ILE A 180 -2.43 16.63 -4.47
C ILE A 180 -1.78 17.74 -5.33
N PRO A 181 -2.51 18.64 -6.01
CA PRO A 181 -1.89 19.68 -6.83
C PRO A 181 -1.01 20.66 -6.03
N GLU A 182 -1.47 21.11 -4.87
CA GLU A 182 -0.73 22.03 -4.01
C GLU A 182 0.46 21.34 -3.35
N LEU A 183 0.31 20.10 -2.89
CA LEU A 183 1.44 19.31 -2.38
C LEU A 183 2.47 19.05 -3.47
N THR A 184 2.04 18.82 -4.71
CA THR A 184 2.95 18.68 -5.87
C THR A 184 3.71 19.98 -6.16
N THR A 185 3.11 21.12 -5.87
CA THR A 185 3.80 22.41 -5.95
C THR A 185 4.86 22.53 -4.85
N LEU A 186 4.55 22.12 -3.61
CA LEU A 186 5.50 22.10 -2.50
C LEU A 186 6.67 21.12 -2.69
N LEU A 187 6.48 20.06 -3.48
CA LEU A 187 7.58 19.18 -3.91
C LEU A 187 8.65 19.90 -4.75
N LYS A 188 8.42 21.13 -5.22
CA LYS A 188 9.40 21.93 -5.97
C LYS A 188 10.10 22.98 -5.10
N HIS A 189 9.86 22.98 -3.79
CA HIS A 189 10.41 23.97 -2.88
C HIS A 189 11.93 23.83 -2.73
N GLU A 190 12.66 24.96 -2.60
CA GLU A 190 14.12 24.97 -2.48
C GLU A 190 14.63 24.18 -1.26
N LYS A 191 13.94 24.31 -0.12
CA LYS A 191 14.25 23.60 1.13
C LYS A 191 13.79 22.14 1.06
N ALA A 192 14.72 21.21 1.21
CA ALA A 192 14.46 19.77 1.24
C ALA A 192 13.46 19.36 2.34
N ALA A 193 13.51 20.01 3.51
CA ALA A 193 12.58 19.73 4.61
C ALA A 193 11.10 19.94 4.21
N ILE A 194 10.80 20.98 3.42
CA ILE A 194 9.43 21.26 2.97
C ILE A 194 9.00 20.25 1.89
N ARG A 195 9.90 19.90 0.97
CA ARG A 195 9.65 18.84 -0.02
C ARG A 195 9.34 17.51 0.66
N MET A 196 10.12 17.13 1.68
CA MET A 196 9.90 15.91 2.45
C MET A 196 8.54 15.91 3.16
N ARG A 197 8.13 17.02 3.78
CA ARG A 197 6.79 17.14 4.39
C ARG A 197 5.67 16.91 3.37
N ALA A 198 5.78 17.52 2.19
CA ALA A 198 4.81 17.35 1.11
C ALA A 198 4.79 15.91 0.59
N LEU A 199 5.97 15.29 0.39
CA LEU A 199 6.09 13.91 -0.03
C LEU A 199 5.47 12.96 1.01
N SER A 200 5.82 13.07 2.29
CA SER A 200 5.25 12.26 3.36
C SER A 200 3.72 12.33 3.39
N LEU A 201 3.15 13.51 3.17
CA LEU A 201 1.70 13.64 3.13
C LEU A 201 1.08 12.97 1.90
N LEU A 202 1.72 13.06 0.72
CA LEU A 202 1.28 12.33 -0.48
C LEU A 202 1.36 10.80 -0.28
N VAL A 203 2.37 10.31 0.45
CA VAL A 203 2.48 8.89 0.85
C VAL A 203 1.29 8.49 1.75
N ASP A 204 0.95 9.32 2.74
CA ASP A 204 -0.11 9.06 3.71
C ASP A 204 -1.54 9.09 3.13
N LEU A 205 -1.73 9.66 1.94
CA LEU A 205 -2.97 9.59 1.19
C LEU A 205 -3.23 8.19 0.60
N LYS A 206 -2.17 7.39 0.35
CA LYS A 206 -2.25 6.03 -0.21
C LYS A 206 -3.12 5.92 -1.48
N SER A 207 -3.07 6.94 -2.32
CA SER A 207 -3.89 7.03 -3.53
C SER A 207 -3.07 6.87 -4.81
N ARG A 208 -3.61 6.18 -5.82
CA ARG A 208 -2.99 6.10 -7.17
C ARG A 208 -2.95 7.44 -7.89
N ASN A 209 -3.70 8.44 -7.43
CA ASN A 209 -3.67 9.79 -7.96
C ASN A 209 -2.37 10.54 -7.60
N THR A 210 -1.59 10.05 -6.63
CA THR A 210 -0.28 10.65 -6.28
C THR A 210 0.86 10.14 -7.16
N VAL A 211 0.65 9.07 -7.93
CA VAL A 211 1.70 8.43 -8.78
C VAL A 211 2.43 9.43 -9.69
N PRO A 212 1.76 10.37 -10.40
CA PRO A 212 2.47 11.36 -11.20
C PRO A 212 3.40 12.26 -10.39
N ALA A 213 2.98 12.67 -9.18
CA ALA A 213 3.80 13.49 -8.29
C ALA A 213 5.00 12.71 -7.75
N LEU A 214 4.79 11.46 -7.35
CA LEU A 214 5.85 10.54 -6.90
C LEU A 214 6.87 10.24 -8.00
N ILE A 215 6.44 10.09 -9.26
CA ILE A 215 7.35 9.95 -10.40
C ILE A 215 8.23 11.19 -10.55
N GLY A 216 7.69 12.39 -10.33
CA GLY A 216 8.47 13.63 -10.32
C GLY A 216 9.59 13.63 -9.26
N CYS A 217 9.32 13.07 -8.08
CA CYS A 217 10.31 12.96 -6.99
C CYS A 217 11.49 12.03 -7.30
N LEU A 218 11.39 11.16 -8.32
CA LEU A 218 12.51 10.32 -8.74
C LEU A 218 13.69 11.13 -9.31
N GLN A 219 13.49 12.41 -9.60
CA GLN A 219 14.52 13.35 -10.06
C GLN A 219 15.00 14.29 -8.95
N ASP A 220 14.50 14.16 -7.71
CA ASP A 220 14.92 15.03 -6.61
C ASP A 220 16.42 14.84 -6.32
N PRO A 221 17.20 15.91 -6.08
CA PRO A 221 18.61 15.79 -5.71
C PRO A 221 18.81 15.02 -4.40
N ASP A 222 17.84 15.07 -3.47
CA ASP A 222 17.90 14.39 -2.19
C ASP A 222 17.64 12.88 -2.33
N LEU A 223 18.58 12.06 -1.85
CA LEU A 223 18.47 10.60 -1.84
C LEU A 223 17.26 10.10 -1.04
N ALA A 224 16.93 10.77 0.06
CA ALA A 224 15.79 10.38 0.91
C ALA A 224 14.46 10.59 0.17
N MET A 225 14.34 11.68 -0.58
CA MET A 225 13.17 11.96 -1.45
C MET A 225 13.01 10.88 -2.51
N ARG A 226 14.09 10.54 -3.24
CA ARG A 226 14.05 9.48 -4.26
C ARG A 226 13.66 8.13 -3.66
N THR A 227 14.30 7.75 -2.55
CA THR A 227 14.07 6.46 -1.89
C THR A 227 12.62 6.31 -1.41
N LEU A 228 12.07 7.35 -0.76
CA LEU A 228 10.69 7.33 -0.28
C LEU A 228 9.69 7.29 -1.44
N ALA A 229 9.96 8.00 -2.54
CA ALA A 229 9.14 7.93 -3.74
C ALA A 229 9.13 6.52 -4.36
N VAL A 230 10.30 5.89 -4.53
CA VAL A 230 10.43 4.52 -5.08
C VAL A 230 9.63 3.52 -4.24
N THR A 231 9.87 3.49 -2.93
CA THR A 231 9.20 2.55 -2.01
C THR A 231 7.68 2.73 -2.00
N THR A 232 7.20 3.98 -2.09
CA THR A 232 5.77 4.27 -2.17
C THR A 232 5.16 3.81 -3.50
N LEU A 233 5.84 4.07 -4.62
CA LEU A 233 5.38 3.62 -5.95
C LEU A 233 5.22 2.09 -6.01
N VAL A 234 6.15 1.34 -5.40
CA VAL A 234 6.05 -0.11 -5.26
C VAL A 234 4.82 -0.51 -4.44
N GLY A 235 4.59 0.16 -3.30
CA GLY A 235 3.44 -0.09 -2.44
C GLY A 235 2.09 0.13 -3.13
N LEU A 236 2.01 1.12 -4.03
CA LEU A 236 0.79 1.43 -4.80
C LEU A 236 0.53 0.45 -5.95
N ARG A 237 1.54 -0.33 -6.37
CA ARG A 237 1.45 -1.31 -7.48
C ARG A 237 0.85 -0.71 -8.75
N ASP A 238 1.43 0.39 -9.21
CA ASP A 238 0.99 1.11 -10.40
C ASP A 238 2.00 0.98 -11.53
N GLU A 239 1.58 0.40 -12.66
CA GLU A 239 2.45 0.11 -13.81
C GLU A 239 3.07 1.37 -14.42
N ARG A 240 2.44 2.55 -14.25
CA ARG A 240 2.98 3.85 -14.72
C ARG A 240 4.35 4.17 -14.12
N ALA A 241 4.71 3.56 -13.00
CA ALA A 241 5.99 3.74 -12.35
C ALA A 241 7.14 2.94 -13.00
N ILE A 242 6.85 1.87 -13.77
CA ILE A 242 7.86 0.91 -14.21
C ILE A 242 8.94 1.58 -15.06
N GLU A 243 8.57 2.29 -16.13
CA GLU A 243 9.53 2.93 -17.03
C GLU A 243 10.31 4.08 -16.35
N PRO A 244 9.69 4.97 -15.55
CA PRO A 244 10.43 5.94 -14.73
C PRO A 244 11.44 5.31 -13.76
N LEU A 245 11.09 4.18 -13.12
CA LEU A 245 11.98 3.46 -12.21
C LEU A 245 13.16 2.84 -12.97
N LYS A 246 12.93 2.24 -14.15
CA LYS A 246 14.02 1.75 -15.02
C LYS A 246 14.96 2.88 -15.44
N ALA A 247 14.41 4.03 -15.83
CA ALA A 247 15.19 5.19 -16.22
C ALA A 247 16.04 5.72 -15.05
N LEU A 248 15.53 5.71 -13.81
CA LEU A 248 16.31 6.06 -12.62
C LEU A 248 17.39 5.00 -12.36
N ALA A 249 17.07 3.71 -12.42
CA ALA A 249 18.02 2.62 -12.20
C ALA A 249 19.23 2.69 -13.15
N ALA A 250 19.03 3.09 -14.41
CA ALA A 250 20.09 3.21 -15.41
C ALA A 250 21.12 4.31 -15.10
N ARG A 251 20.73 5.36 -14.35
CA ARG A 251 21.61 6.51 -14.04
C ARG A 251 21.98 6.66 -12.57
N GLU A 252 21.31 5.93 -11.68
CA GLU A 252 21.57 6.03 -10.24
C GLU A 252 23.00 5.59 -9.95
N THR A 253 23.62 6.20 -8.94
CA THR A 253 24.99 5.92 -8.51
C THR A 253 25.03 5.32 -7.11
N ASP A 254 24.03 5.64 -6.27
CA ASP A 254 23.91 5.07 -4.93
C ASP A 254 23.58 3.58 -4.98
N ALA A 255 24.43 2.76 -4.34
CA ALA A 255 24.29 1.31 -4.36
C ALA A 255 23.04 0.83 -3.61
N GLY A 256 22.67 1.50 -2.52
CA GLY A 256 21.48 1.16 -1.74
C GLY A 256 20.20 1.38 -2.55
N LEU A 257 20.07 2.54 -3.18
CA LEU A 257 18.94 2.87 -4.02
C LEU A 257 18.90 2.00 -5.29
N LYS A 258 20.04 1.63 -5.89
CA LYS A 258 20.08 0.65 -6.99
C LYS A 258 19.43 -0.67 -6.61
N ALA A 259 19.78 -1.22 -5.44
CA ALA A 259 19.19 -2.47 -4.97
C ALA A 259 17.66 -2.32 -4.75
N VAL A 260 17.24 -1.21 -4.15
CA VAL A 260 15.81 -0.90 -3.97
C VAL A 260 15.08 -0.78 -5.32
N LEU A 261 15.70 -0.15 -6.32
CA LEU A 261 15.15 0.00 -7.67
C LEU A 261 15.03 -1.32 -8.42
N GLN A 262 16.05 -2.18 -8.34
CA GLN A 262 16.01 -3.52 -8.92
C GLN A 262 14.84 -4.32 -8.35
N GLU A 263 14.71 -4.35 -7.01
CA GLU A 263 13.59 -5.02 -6.35
C GLU A 263 12.24 -4.37 -6.69
N ALA A 264 12.19 -3.04 -6.79
CA ALA A 264 10.98 -2.29 -7.13
C ALA A 264 10.47 -2.65 -8.53
N ILE A 265 11.36 -2.60 -9.53
CA ILE A 265 11.03 -2.95 -10.92
C ILE A 265 10.59 -4.41 -10.99
N ARG A 266 11.36 -5.31 -10.36
CA ARG A 266 11.02 -6.74 -10.29
C ARG A 266 9.62 -6.95 -9.73
N ARG A 267 9.28 -6.35 -8.59
CA ARG A 267 7.94 -6.45 -7.99
C ARG A 267 6.82 -5.90 -8.86
N LEU A 268 7.03 -4.77 -9.52
CA LEU A 268 6.00 -4.13 -10.35
C LEU A 268 5.80 -4.86 -11.68
N THR A 269 6.83 -5.57 -12.18
CA THR A 269 6.75 -6.34 -13.43
C THR A 269 6.26 -7.78 -13.24
N MET A 270 6.23 -8.28 -12.00
CA MET A 270 5.72 -9.60 -11.68
C MET A 270 4.19 -9.63 -11.71
N HIS A 271 3.63 -10.65 -12.36
CA HIS A 271 2.20 -10.90 -12.37
C HIS A 271 1.71 -11.19 -10.93
N PRO A 272 0.55 -10.65 -10.49
CA PRO A 272 0.09 -10.80 -9.10
C PRO A 272 -0.16 -12.25 -8.65
N ALA A 273 -0.41 -13.15 -9.59
CA ALA A 273 -0.62 -14.58 -9.32
C ALA A 273 0.64 -15.44 -9.41
N ILE A 274 1.81 -14.85 -9.66
CA ILE A 274 3.07 -15.61 -9.72
C ILE A 274 3.40 -16.16 -8.33
N VAL A 275 3.79 -17.43 -8.27
CA VAL A 275 4.14 -18.12 -7.01
C VAL A 275 5.54 -18.71 -7.05
N ALA A 276 6.07 -19.01 -8.24
CA ALA A 276 7.49 -19.27 -8.39
C ALA A 276 8.02 -18.62 -9.67
N TYR A 277 9.25 -18.15 -9.60
CA TYR A 277 10.01 -17.66 -10.73
C TYR A 277 11.47 -17.99 -10.53
N TRP A 278 12.00 -18.80 -11.43
CA TRP A 278 13.41 -19.21 -11.46
C TRP A 278 14.04 -18.59 -12.69
N SER A 279 14.75 -17.49 -12.47
CA SER A 279 15.41 -16.69 -13.52
C SER A 279 16.80 -17.22 -13.89
N PHE A 280 17.39 -18.09 -13.05
CA PHE A 280 18.78 -18.58 -13.12
C PHE A 280 19.89 -17.52 -13.04
N ASN A 281 19.55 -16.23 -13.04
CA ASN A 281 20.49 -15.12 -12.96
C ASN A 281 21.23 -15.09 -11.62
N GLY A 282 22.55 -14.87 -11.66
CA GLY A 282 23.42 -14.80 -10.50
C GLY A 282 23.52 -16.11 -9.72
N CYS A 283 23.17 -17.24 -10.33
CA CYS A 283 23.24 -18.54 -9.71
C CYS A 283 24.71 -18.96 -9.48
N ASP A 284 25.00 -19.50 -8.30
CA ASP A 284 26.34 -19.94 -7.88
C ASP A 284 26.74 -21.32 -8.45
N GLY A 285 25.94 -21.87 -9.36
CA GLY A 285 26.10 -23.20 -9.92
C GLY A 285 25.65 -24.34 -8.99
N LYS A 286 25.03 -24.04 -7.83
CA LYS A 286 24.51 -25.04 -6.90
C LYS A 286 23.02 -24.86 -6.63
N THR A 287 22.58 -23.63 -6.35
CA THR A 287 21.21 -23.36 -5.92
C THR A 287 20.53 -22.37 -6.86
N VAL A 288 19.39 -22.79 -7.41
CA VAL A 288 18.48 -21.94 -8.18
C VAL A 288 17.46 -21.34 -7.23
N ARG A 289 17.56 -20.04 -6.98
CA ARG A 289 16.65 -19.35 -6.06
C ARG A 289 15.29 -19.10 -6.70
N ASN A 290 14.21 -19.23 -5.92
CA ASN A 290 12.92 -18.68 -6.29
C ASN A 290 12.91 -17.17 -6.02
N GLU A 291 12.70 -16.39 -7.07
CA GLU A 291 12.59 -14.92 -6.99
C GLU A 291 11.37 -14.49 -6.16
N VAL A 292 10.34 -15.35 -6.05
CA VAL A 292 9.21 -15.11 -5.16
C VAL A 292 9.59 -15.55 -3.75
N PRO A 293 9.56 -14.67 -2.72
CA PRO A 293 10.11 -14.95 -1.39
C PRO A 293 9.17 -15.82 -0.53
N ILE A 294 8.81 -16.99 -1.02
CA ILE A 294 7.98 -18.00 -0.34
C ILE A 294 8.70 -19.35 -0.17
N GLY A 295 9.96 -19.44 -0.57
CA GLY A 295 10.73 -20.70 -0.66
C GLY A 295 10.57 -21.39 -2.02
N GLY A 296 10.92 -22.68 -2.12
CA GLY A 296 10.90 -23.41 -3.40
C GLY A 296 12.17 -23.21 -4.22
N ASP A 297 13.31 -23.05 -3.57
CA ASP A 297 14.62 -23.06 -4.21
C ASP A 297 14.95 -24.47 -4.72
N GLY A 298 15.64 -24.54 -5.86
CA GLY A 298 16.07 -25.78 -6.50
C GLY A 298 17.55 -26.04 -6.31
N GLU A 299 17.92 -27.32 -6.35
CA GLU A 299 19.30 -27.79 -6.34
C GLU A 299 19.70 -28.25 -7.74
N ILE A 300 20.83 -27.77 -8.24
CA ILE A 300 21.41 -28.20 -9.51
C ILE A 300 22.00 -29.61 -9.35
N LYS A 301 21.66 -30.51 -10.27
CA LYS A 301 22.16 -31.88 -10.35
C LYS A 301 23.05 -32.09 -11.59
N GLY A 302 23.97 -33.06 -11.49
CA GLY A 302 24.86 -33.49 -12.59
C GLY A 302 25.84 -32.44 -13.13
N GLU A 303 26.17 -31.42 -12.34
CA GLU A 303 27.01 -30.29 -12.77
C GLU A 303 26.41 -29.51 -13.96
N ALA A 304 25.09 -29.34 -14.00
CA ALA A 304 24.44 -28.47 -14.98
C ALA A 304 25.03 -27.05 -14.88
N LYS A 305 25.34 -26.45 -16.03
CA LYS A 305 26.06 -25.17 -16.09
C LYS A 305 25.10 -24.03 -16.36
N ILE A 306 25.36 -22.90 -15.71
CA ILE A 306 24.76 -21.63 -16.07
C ILE A 306 25.45 -21.10 -17.34
N VAL A 307 24.65 -20.73 -18.33
CA VAL A 307 25.08 -20.28 -19.66
C VAL A 307 24.27 -19.05 -20.06
N PRO A 308 24.66 -18.29 -21.11
CA PRO A 308 23.81 -17.21 -21.61
C PRO A 308 22.39 -17.69 -21.94
N GLY A 309 21.41 -17.07 -21.31
CA GLY A 309 19.99 -17.37 -21.42
C GLY A 309 19.30 -16.57 -22.53
N LYS A 310 17.97 -16.65 -22.57
CA LYS A 310 17.14 -15.75 -23.35
C LYS A 310 17.13 -14.37 -22.70
N VAL A 311 17.07 -14.31 -21.37
CA VAL A 311 17.15 -13.09 -20.57
C VAL A 311 18.23 -13.26 -19.50
N GLY A 312 19.42 -12.73 -19.77
CA GLY A 312 20.56 -12.87 -18.87
C GLY A 312 21.16 -14.27 -18.94
N GLU A 313 20.94 -15.09 -17.92
CA GLU A 313 21.53 -16.42 -17.73
C GLU A 313 20.45 -17.50 -17.68
N GLY A 314 20.71 -18.67 -18.26
CA GLY A 314 19.85 -19.85 -18.23
C GLY A 314 20.62 -21.11 -17.85
N ILE A 315 19.91 -22.23 -17.71
CA ILE A 315 20.49 -23.53 -17.33
C ILE A 315 20.66 -24.44 -18.54
N LEU A 316 21.88 -24.99 -18.73
CA LEU A 316 22.16 -26.01 -19.73
C LEU A 316 21.79 -27.40 -19.19
N CYS A 317 20.72 -27.97 -19.73
CA CYS A 317 20.23 -29.30 -19.42
C CYS A 317 20.75 -30.35 -20.41
N ALA A 318 20.94 -31.57 -19.91
CA ALA A 318 21.36 -32.77 -20.63
C ALA A 318 20.97 -33.99 -19.78
N PRO A 319 21.22 -35.23 -20.23
CA PRO A 319 21.10 -36.40 -19.36
C PRO A 319 21.86 -36.17 -18.04
N ASP A 320 21.19 -36.47 -16.93
CA ASP A 320 21.63 -36.24 -15.54
C ASP A 320 21.84 -34.78 -15.11
N LYS A 321 21.62 -33.79 -15.99
CA LYS A 321 21.80 -32.35 -15.74
C LYS A 321 20.47 -31.62 -15.69
N TYR A 322 19.97 -31.41 -14.48
CA TYR A 322 18.64 -30.86 -14.22
C TYR A 322 18.61 -30.13 -12.89
N VAL A 323 17.45 -29.54 -12.55
CA VAL A 323 17.23 -28.89 -11.26
C VAL A 323 16.16 -29.66 -10.50
N ALA A 324 16.47 -30.05 -9.26
CA ALA A 324 15.57 -30.78 -8.37
C ALA A 324 15.07 -29.86 -7.25
N PHE A 325 13.76 -29.86 -7.00
CA PHE A 325 13.13 -29.02 -5.97
C PHE A 325 12.61 -29.83 -4.78
N GLY A 326 12.74 -31.16 -4.82
CA GLY A 326 12.10 -32.05 -3.86
C GLY A 326 10.58 -31.88 -3.93
N GLN A 327 9.90 -31.97 -2.78
CA GLN A 327 8.44 -31.86 -2.68
C GLN A 327 8.04 -30.51 -2.06
N PRO A 328 8.07 -29.40 -2.81
CA PRO A 328 7.81 -28.08 -2.23
C PRO A 328 6.35 -27.97 -1.79
N SER A 329 6.12 -27.94 -0.48
CA SER A 329 4.79 -27.74 0.13
C SER A 329 4.26 -26.32 -0.08
N VAL A 330 5.16 -25.35 -0.25
CA VAL A 330 4.87 -23.93 -0.52
C VAL A 330 4.39 -23.66 -1.96
N LEU A 331 4.48 -24.65 -2.85
CA LEU A 331 3.99 -24.59 -4.23
C LEU A 331 2.90 -25.64 -4.47
N PRO A 332 1.71 -25.56 -3.85
CA PRO A 332 0.72 -26.61 -4.00
C PRO A 332 0.06 -26.54 -5.38
N ILE A 333 -0.35 -27.69 -5.92
CA ILE A 333 -0.94 -27.83 -7.25
C ILE A 333 -2.41 -28.28 -7.21
N ALA A 334 -2.87 -28.76 -6.06
CA ALA A 334 -4.22 -29.29 -5.90
C ALA A 334 -5.32 -28.22 -6.04
N GLN A 335 -6.37 -28.57 -6.77
CA GLN A 335 -7.69 -27.94 -6.83
C GLN A 335 -7.67 -26.45 -7.21
N ARG A 336 -6.78 -26.07 -8.12
CA ARG A 336 -6.58 -24.68 -8.51
C ARG A 336 -6.18 -24.54 -9.98
N PRO A 337 -6.40 -23.36 -10.59
CA PRO A 337 -5.80 -23.05 -11.87
C PRO A 337 -4.27 -22.93 -11.74
N LEU A 338 -3.57 -23.40 -12.77
CA LEU A 338 -2.11 -23.38 -12.83
C LEU A 338 -1.67 -22.93 -14.20
N THR A 339 -0.61 -22.13 -14.25
CA THR A 339 0.12 -21.87 -15.49
C THR A 339 1.61 -22.04 -15.23
N PHE A 340 2.29 -22.67 -16.18
CA PHE A 340 3.74 -22.78 -16.22
C PHE A 340 4.24 -22.12 -17.49
N THR A 341 5.27 -21.29 -17.40
CA THR A 341 5.92 -20.71 -18.58
C THR A 341 7.43 -20.90 -18.52
N ALA A 342 8.08 -21.06 -19.66
CA ALA A 342 9.52 -21.23 -19.78
C ALA A 342 10.01 -20.81 -21.16
N TRP A 343 11.20 -20.21 -21.23
CA TRP A 343 11.95 -20.12 -22.47
C TRP A 343 12.80 -21.38 -22.64
N VAL A 344 12.78 -21.97 -23.83
CA VAL A 344 13.54 -23.18 -24.15
C VAL A 344 14.29 -23.02 -25.46
N LYS A 345 15.49 -23.60 -25.52
CA LYS A 345 16.32 -23.70 -26.72
C LYS A 345 16.74 -25.16 -26.91
N PRO A 346 15.86 -26.00 -27.48
CA PRO A 346 16.08 -27.45 -27.52
C PRO A 346 17.16 -27.82 -28.55
N THR A 347 17.96 -28.84 -28.24
CA THR A 347 18.90 -29.48 -29.17
C THR A 347 18.55 -30.95 -29.44
N ALA A 348 17.46 -31.43 -28.84
CA ALA A 348 16.87 -32.73 -29.11
C ALA A 348 15.35 -32.59 -29.23
N GLU A 349 14.73 -33.52 -29.96
CA GLU A 349 13.29 -33.51 -30.22
C GLU A 349 12.44 -33.93 -29.03
N THR A 350 13.04 -34.56 -28.02
CA THR A 350 12.33 -35.12 -26.89
C THR A 350 13.02 -34.72 -25.59
N GLY A 351 12.21 -34.35 -24.58
CA GLY A 351 12.71 -34.09 -23.24
C GLY A 351 11.79 -33.23 -22.38
N VAL A 352 11.87 -33.42 -21.06
CA VAL A 352 11.02 -32.77 -20.06
C VAL A 352 11.54 -31.38 -19.70
N VAL A 353 10.71 -30.35 -19.91
CA VAL A 353 11.03 -28.97 -19.52
C VAL A 353 10.80 -28.77 -18.03
N ILE A 354 9.60 -29.09 -17.54
CA ILE A 354 9.25 -29.04 -16.12
C ILE A 354 8.19 -30.09 -15.83
N ALA A 355 8.38 -30.86 -14.77
CA ALA A 355 7.43 -31.88 -14.35
C ALA A 355 7.32 -31.93 -12.83
N ARG A 356 6.14 -32.31 -12.35
CA ARG A 356 5.95 -32.67 -10.94
C ARG A 356 4.92 -33.76 -10.82
N GLY A 357 5.22 -34.76 -10.00
CA GLY A 357 4.32 -35.87 -9.73
C GLY A 357 4.59 -37.06 -10.61
N GLY A 358 3.59 -37.95 -10.70
CA GLY A 358 3.70 -39.17 -11.50
C GLY A 358 2.34 -39.81 -11.72
N ALA A 359 2.32 -41.14 -11.90
CA ALA A 359 1.14 -41.90 -12.30
C ALA A 359 -0.10 -41.74 -11.41
N PHE A 360 0.02 -41.17 -10.21
CA PHE A 360 -1.11 -40.89 -9.30
C PHE A 360 -1.71 -39.51 -9.52
N SER A 361 -0.86 -38.50 -9.70
CA SER A 361 -1.25 -37.13 -9.95
C SER A 361 -0.01 -36.30 -10.27
N GLY A 362 -0.10 -35.42 -11.25
CA GLY A 362 1.02 -34.58 -11.63
C GLY A 362 0.78 -33.82 -12.93
N PHE A 363 1.76 -33.03 -13.32
CA PHE A 363 1.80 -32.36 -14.61
C PHE A 363 3.17 -32.51 -15.24
N SER A 364 3.23 -32.43 -16.56
CA SER A 364 4.49 -32.34 -17.29
C SER A 364 4.34 -31.43 -18.51
N LEU A 365 5.30 -30.52 -18.69
CA LEU A 365 5.52 -29.75 -19.91
C LEU A 365 6.80 -30.28 -20.56
N TYR A 366 6.70 -30.76 -21.79
CA TYR A 366 7.77 -31.49 -22.44
C TYR A 366 7.70 -31.41 -23.97
N LEU A 367 8.76 -31.87 -24.63
CA LEU A 367 8.78 -32.14 -26.06
C LEU A 367 8.72 -33.64 -26.31
N ASN A 368 7.96 -34.06 -27.31
CA ASN A 368 7.93 -35.45 -27.78
C ASN A 368 7.95 -35.47 -29.31
N LYS A 369 9.03 -35.99 -29.90
CA LYS A 369 9.24 -35.96 -31.37
C LYS A 369 9.11 -34.54 -31.95
N GLY A 370 9.64 -33.57 -31.21
CA GLY A 370 9.67 -32.15 -31.52
C GLY A 370 8.38 -31.41 -31.13
N LEU A 371 7.28 -32.11 -30.87
CA LEU A 371 5.98 -31.50 -30.58
C LEU A 371 5.92 -31.02 -29.12
N PRO A 372 5.59 -29.73 -28.86
CA PRO A 372 5.37 -29.25 -27.51
C PRO A 372 4.09 -29.87 -26.95
N THR A 373 4.18 -30.43 -25.75
CA THR A 373 3.08 -31.12 -25.09
C THR A 373 2.99 -30.69 -23.64
N PHE A 374 1.78 -30.38 -23.19
CA PHE A 374 1.48 -30.15 -21.78
C PHE A 374 0.37 -31.07 -21.34
N GLY A 375 0.56 -31.75 -20.21
CA GLY A 375 -0.40 -32.71 -19.72
C GLY A 375 -0.55 -32.72 -18.22
N ILE A 376 -1.69 -33.26 -17.77
CA ILE A 376 -1.95 -33.55 -16.36
C ILE A 376 -2.45 -34.98 -16.18
N HIS A 377 -2.19 -35.52 -14.98
CA HIS A 377 -2.71 -36.78 -14.49
C HIS A 377 -3.49 -36.53 -13.20
N LEU A 378 -4.69 -37.10 -13.06
CA LEU A 378 -5.61 -36.77 -11.95
C LEU A 378 -5.68 -37.84 -10.86
N VAL A 379 -5.69 -39.12 -11.25
CA VAL A 379 -5.86 -40.27 -10.37
C VAL A 379 -5.03 -41.44 -10.89
N GLN A 380 -4.62 -42.34 -10.00
CA GLN A 380 -3.93 -43.57 -10.39
C GLN A 380 -4.71 -44.37 -11.44
N ASP A 381 -4.01 -44.88 -12.46
CA ASP A 381 -4.55 -45.70 -13.56
C ASP A 381 -5.60 -44.98 -14.45
N GLY A 382 -5.72 -43.65 -14.30
CA GLY A 382 -6.56 -42.82 -15.15
C GLY A 382 -5.86 -42.43 -16.47
N PRO A 383 -6.58 -41.83 -17.42
CA PRO A 383 -5.95 -41.30 -18.62
C PRO A 383 -5.13 -40.04 -18.28
N ALA A 384 -4.01 -39.85 -18.97
CA ALA A 384 -3.37 -38.54 -19.05
C ALA A 384 -4.16 -37.62 -19.99
N TYR A 385 -4.33 -36.36 -19.60
CA TYR A 385 -5.01 -35.35 -20.41
C TYR A 385 -3.96 -34.48 -21.10
N LEU A 386 -3.72 -34.72 -22.39
CA LEU A 386 -2.58 -34.15 -23.12
C LEU A 386 -3.01 -33.11 -24.15
N ALA A 387 -2.56 -31.88 -23.98
CA ALA A 387 -2.61 -30.85 -25.01
C ALA A 387 -1.32 -30.93 -25.84
N ILE A 388 -1.44 -31.25 -27.12
CA ILE A 388 -0.31 -31.49 -28.03
C ILE A 388 -0.31 -30.43 -29.12
N GLY A 389 0.83 -29.80 -29.37
CA GLY A 389 1.02 -28.87 -30.48
C GLY A 389 1.12 -29.58 -31.83
N GLU A 390 0.69 -28.89 -32.88
CA GLU A 390 0.66 -29.47 -34.24
C GLU A 390 2.01 -29.43 -34.97
N LYS A 391 2.93 -28.55 -34.53
CA LYS A 391 4.20 -28.28 -35.23
C LYS A 391 5.39 -28.55 -34.32
N PRO A 392 6.46 -29.18 -34.85
CA PRO A 392 7.71 -29.31 -34.12
C PRO A 392 8.33 -27.96 -33.81
N LEU A 393 9.01 -27.85 -32.67
CA LEU A 393 9.80 -26.67 -32.34
C LEU A 393 11.07 -26.59 -33.19
N PRO A 394 11.55 -25.38 -33.53
CA PRO A 394 12.84 -25.21 -34.18
C PRO A 394 13.98 -25.59 -33.22
N MET A 395 14.85 -26.50 -33.65
CA MET A 395 16.03 -26.90 -32.88
C MET A 395 17.06 -25.78 -32.88
N GLY A 396 17.65 -25.50 -31.71
CA GLY A 396 18.67 -24.47 -31.53
C GLY A 396 18.13 -23.04 -31.54
N GLU A 397 16.82 -22.85 -31.52
CA GLU A 397 16.18 -21.53 -31.47
C GLU A 397 15.37 -21.35 -30.17
N TRP A 398 15.30 -20.11 -29.69
CA TRP A 398 14.54 -19.78 -28.50
C TRP A 398 13.04 -19.81 -28.78
N THR A 399 12.31 -20.58 -27.98
CA THR A 399 10.86 -20.68 -28.01
C THR A 399 10.30 -20.47 -26.62
N HIS A 400 9.25 -19.66 -26.50
CA HIS A 400 8.51 -19.50 -25.25
C HIS A 400 7.37 -20.52 -25.20
N LEU A 401 7.39 -21.39 -24.20
CA LEU A 401 6.35 -22.37 -23.95
C LEU A 401 5.50 -21.96 -22.76
N ALA A 402 4.19 -22.24 -22.85
CA ALA A 402 3.32 -22.19 -21.69
C ALA A 402 2.37 -23.40 -21.64
N GLY A 403 2.22 -23.97 -20.44
CA GLY A 403 1.21 -24.98 -20.12
C GLY A 403 0.18 -24.39 -19.17
N VAL A 404 -1.11 -24.43 -19.53
CA VAL A 404 -2.21 -23.85 -18.74
C VAL A 404 -3.19 -24.95 -18.33
N VAL A 405 -3.48 -25.03 -17.02
CA VAL A 405 -4.54 -25.85 -16.45
C VAL A 405 -5.72 -24.95 -16.12
N ARG A 406 -6.79 -25.07 -16.91
CA ARG A 406 -8.10 -24.47 -16.65
C ARG A 406 -9.01 -25.48 -15.97
N LYS A 407 -10.17 -25.01 -15.48
CA LYS A 407 -11.12 -25.87 -14.76
C LYS A 407 -11.53 -27.12 -15.56
N GLN A 408 -11.66 -27.01 -16.88
CA GLN A 408 -12.10 -28.09 -17.76
C GLN A 408 -11.24 -28.26 -19.02
N ALA A 409 -10.08 -27.62 -19.06
CA ALA A 409 -9.17 -27.69 -20.20
C ALA A 409 -7.71 -27.68 -19.76
N VAL A 410 -6.87 -28.36 -20.52
CA VAL A 410 -5.42 -28.23 -20.50
C VAL A 410 -5.01 -27.65 -21.84
N GLU A 411 -4.07 -26.72 -21.84
CA GLU A 411 -3.63 -26.03 -23.04
C GLU A 411 -2.10 -25.97 -23.11
N VAL A 412 -1.58 -26.02 -24.33
CA VAL A 412 -0.17 -25.75 -24.62
C VAL A 412 -0.07 -24.58 -25.60
N TRP A 413 0.81 -23.65 -25.30
CA TRP A 413 1.02 -22.41 -26.03
C TRP A 413 2.49 -22.29 -26.44
N VAL A 414 2.71 -21.69 -27.61
CA VAL A 414 4.03 -21.44 -28.20
C VAL A 414 4.09 -19.99 -28.65
N ASN A 415 5.09 -19.23 -28.18
CA ASN A 415 5.34 -17.83 -28.57
C ASN A 415 4.08 -16.94 -28.49
N GLY A 416 3.30 -17.11 -27.42
CA GLY A 416 2.08 -16.34 -27.17
C GLY A 416 0.83 -16.82 -27.93
N SER A 417 0.91 -17.92 -28.68
CA SER A 417 -0.21 -18.48 -29.46
C SER A 417 -0.63 -19.85 -28.94
N LEU A 418 -1.93 -20.13 -28.87
CA LEU A 418 -2.46 -21.44 -28.50
C LEU A 418 -2.17 -22.43 -29.62
N VAL A 419 -1.56 -23.58 -29.31
CA VAL A 419 -1.22 -24.60 -30.33
C VAL A 419 -1.83 -25.97 -30.04
N GLY A 420 -2.39 -26.19 -28.85
CA GLY A 420 -3.05 -27.44 -28.51
C GLY A 420 -3.95 -27.31 -27.29
N THR A 421 -5.02 -28.11 -27.25
CA THR A 421 -5.96 -28.16 -26.12
C THR A 421 -6.49 -29.57 -25.90
N ALA A 422 -6.78 -29.92 -24.65
CA ALA A 422 -7.45 -31.15 -24.25
C ALA A 422 -8.50 -30.87 -23.17
N LYS A 423 -9.62 -31.59 -23.19
CA LYS A 423 -10.65 -31.49 -22.15
C LYS A 423 -10.25 -32.31 -20.93
N THR A 424 -10.38 -31.73 -19.75
CA THR A 424 -10.21 -32.41 -18.45
C THR A 424 -11.49 -32.26 -17.63
N PRO A 425 -11.85 -33.23 -16.75
CA PRO A 425 -13.02 -33.08 -15.89
C PRO A 425 -12.85 -31.99 -14.82
N SER A 426 -11.62 -31.71 -14.40
CA SER A 426 -11.32 -30.77 -13.32
C SER A 426 -9.87 -30.27 -13.38
N TYR A 427 -9.50 -29.41 -12.43
CA TYR A 427 -8.10 -29.22 -12.02
C TYR A 427 -7.49 -30.51 -11.47
N LEU A 428 -6.17 -30.48 -11.23
CA LEU A 428 -5.49 -31.51 -10.43
C LEU A 428 -6.19 -31.70 -9.09
N LEU A 429 -6.44 -32.95 -8.69
CA LEU A 429 -7.24 -33.25 -7.50
C LEU A 429 -6.43 -33.15 -6.21
N ASN A 430 -5.17 -33.58 -6.27
CA ASN A 430 -4.27 -33.74 -5.13
C ASN A 430 -2.93 -33.06 -5.40
N ASN A 431 -2.17 -32.83 -4.32
CA ASN A 431 -0.77 -32.48 -4.49
C ASN A 431 0.01 -33.73 -4.90
N ALA A 432 0.98 -33.56 -5.80
CA ALA A 432 1.89 -34.61 -6.16
C ALA A 432 2.71 -35.06 -4.95
N GLY A 433 2.73 -36.37 -4.71
CA GLY A 433 3.58 -37.01 -3.69
C GLY A 433 5.03 -37.20 -4.14
N GLN A 434 5.37 -36.79 -5.36
CA GLN A 434 6.73 -36.85 -5.92
C GLN A 434 7.28 -35.45 -6.18
N GLY A 435 8.57 -35.42 -6.51
CA GLY A 435 9.34 -34.19 -6.66
C GLY A 435 8.87 -33.31 -7.81
N LEU A 436 9.31 -32.05 -7.77
CA LEU A 436 9.28 -31.10 -8.87
C LEU A 436 10.70 -31.02 -9.46
N GLU A 437 10.78 -31.04 -10.78
CA GLU A 437 12.03 -30.98 -11.52
C GLU A 437 11.92 -30.06 -12.75
N ILE A 438 13.04 -29.42 -13.11
CA ILE A 438 13.23 -28.69 -14.38
C ILE A 438 14.32 -29.40 -15.16
N GLY A 439 14.05 -29.72 -16.43
CA GLY A 439 14.99 -30.36 -17.34
C GLY A 439 15.00 -31.90 -17.29
N PHE A 440 14.20 -32.52 -16.40
CA PHE A 440 14.11 -33.97 -16.26
C PHE A 440 12.85 -34.39 -15.49
N ASP A 441 12.55 -35.69 -15.46
CA ASP A 441 11.57 -36.30 -14.58
C ASP A 441 12.16 -37.61 -13.99
N VAL A 442 12.43 -37.60 -12.69
CA VAL A 442 13.03 -38.74 -11.97
C VAL A 442 12.01 -39.79 -11.52
N SER A 443 10.70 -39.51 -11.56
CA SER A 443 9.73 -40.16 -10.67
C SER A 443 8.59 -40.90 -11.37
N ASN A 444 8.82 -41.46 -12.56
CA ASN A 444 7.79 -41.96 -13.48
C ASN A 444 6.87 -40.84 -13.95
N SER A 445 7.00 -40.49 -15.24
CA SER A 445 6.29 -39.37 -15.83
C SER A 445 4.78 -39.39 -15.57
N PRO A 446 4.19 -38.25 -15.14
CA PRO A 446 2.74 -38.07 -15.08
C PRO A 446 2.06 -38.29 -16.43
N CYS A 447 2.79 -38.01 -17.52
CA CYS A 447 2.27 -37.95 -18.89
C CYS A 447 3.18 -38.71 -19.87
N GLU A 448 3.72 -39.86 -19.44
CA GLU A 448 4.35 -40.85 -20.32
C GLU A 448 5.72 -40.48 -20.97
N LEU A 449 6.43 -39.44 -20.52
CA LEU A 449 7.80 -39.14 -20.95
C LEU A 449 8.75 -38.78 -19.79
N VAL A 450 9.86 -39.53 -19.66
CA VAL A 450 10.90 -39.30 -18.64
C VAL A 450 12.25 -38.86 -19.20
N ASP A 451 12.33 -38.59 -20.51
CA ASP A 451 13.60 -38.20 -21.13
C ASP A 451 14.09 -36.84 -20.65
N ALA A 452 15.40 -36.72 -20.42
CA ALA A 452 16.03 -35.45 -20.05
C ALA A 452 15.95 -34.44 -21.20
N PHE A 453 15.63 -33.19 -20.86
CA PHE A 453 15.72 -32.10 -21.82
C PHE A 453 17.17 -31.85 -22.19
N GLN A 454 17.43 -31.69 -23.48
CA GLN A 454 18.74 -31.36 -24.01
C GLN A 454 18.66 -29.98 -24.64
N GLY A 455 19.46 -29.05 -24.13
CA GLY A 455 19.44 -27.66 -24.55
C GLY A 455 19.43 -26.71 -23.35
N VAL A 456 19.04 -25.46 -23.60
CA VAL A 456 19.00 -24.43 -22.55
C VAL A 456 17.55 -24.16 -22.14
N ILE A 457 17.29 -24.10 -20.85
CA ILE A 457 16.02 -23.63 -20.27
C ILE A 457 16.29 -22.31 -19.54
N ASP A 458 15.36 -21.38 -19.63
CA ASP A 458 15.46 -20.08 -19.00
C ASP A 458 14.08 -19.57 -18.52
N GLU A 459 14.09 -18.64 -17.56
CA GLU A 459 12.93 -17.83 -17.18
C GLU A 459 11.67 -18.63 -16.81
N VAL A 460 11.84 -19.70 -16.00
CA VAL A 460 10.77 -20.64 -15.65
C VAL A 460 9.86 -20.05 -14.58
N ARG A 461 8.55 -20.07 -14.79
CA ARG A 461 7.56 -19.45 -13.90
C ARG A 461 6.38 -20.38 -13.64
N MET A 462 5.83 -20.25 -12.44
CA MET A 462 4.60 -20.92 -11.99
C MET A 462 3.62 -19.88 -11.46
N TYR A 463 2.37 -19.98 -11.87
CA TYR A 463 1.28 -19.11 -11.47
C TYR A 463 0.12 -19.92 -10.88
N HIS A 464 -0.51 -19.41 -9.82
CA HIS A 464 -1.81 -19.89 -9.35
C HIS A 464 -2.95 -19.15 -10.07
N ALA A 465 -2.93 -19.18 -11.40
CA ALA A 465 -3.92 -18.58 -12.28
C ALA A 465 -3.90 -19.28 -13.64
N ASP A 466 -5.00 -19.21 -14.36
CA ASP A 466 -5.13 -19.67 -15.74
C ASP A 466 -4.93 -18.49 -16.68
N LEU A 467 -3.66 -18.13 -16.92
CA LEU A 467 -3.29 -16.92 -17.63
C LEU A 467 -4.07 -16.77 -18.96
N THR A 468 -4.46 -15.54 -19.26
CA THR A 468 -5.18 -15.21 -20.48
C THR A 468 -4.23 -15.23 -21.68
N ALA A 469 -4.80 -15.27 -22.89
CA ALA A 469 -4.01 -15.11 -24.12
C ALA A 469 -3.21 -13.80 -24.12
N GLU A 470 -3.77 -12.73 -23.56
CA GLU A 470 -3.11 -11.44 -23.44
C GLU A 470 -1.94 -11.49 -22.46
N ASP A 471 -2.09 -12.14 -21.30
CA ASP A 471 -1.01 -12.28 -20.31
C ASP A 471 0.18 -13.04 -20.90
N ILE A 472 -0.08 -14.19 -21.53
CA ILE A 472 0.97 -15.04 -22.13
C ILE A 472 1.66 -14.30 -23.27
N LYS A 473 0.90 -13.59 -24.11
CA LYS A 473 1.45 -12.78 -25.20
C LYS A 473 2.27 -11.60 -24.69
N LYS A 474 1.77 -10.85 -23.69
CA LYS A 474 2.47 -9.72 -23.07
C LYS A 474 3.78 -10.17 -22.44
N GLN A 475 3.79 -11.33 -21.77
CA GLN A 475 5.00 -11.93 -21.21
C GLN A 475 6.02 -12.24 -22.32
N HIS A 476 5.61 -12.98 -23.36
CA HIS A 476 6.46 -13.30 -24.51
C HIS A 476 7.02 -12.04 -25.18
N ASP A 477 6.17 -11.08 -25.51
CA ASP A 477 6.57 -9.88 -26.27
C ASP A 477 7.52 -8.97 -25.48
N ARG A 478 7.44 -8.99 -24.14
CA ARG A 478 8.35 -8.24 -23.26
C ARG A 478 9.76 -8.84 -23.23
N GLU A 479 9.87 -10.16 -23.41
CA GLU A 479 11.11 -10.94 -23.27
C GLU A 479 11.68 -11.38 -24.64
N LYS A 480 10.96 -11.08 -25.73
CA LYS A 480 11.39 -11.33 -27.12
C LYS A 480 12.61 -10.49 -27.47
#